data_AF-A0A0R2CT57-F1
#
_entry.id   AF-A0A0R2CT57-F1
#
_cell.length_a   1.000
_cell.length_b   1.000
_cell.length_c   1.000
_cell.angle_alpha   90.00
_cell.angle_beta   90.00
_cell.angle_gamma   90.00
#
_symmetry.space_group_name_H-M   'P 1'
#
loop_
_entity.id
_entity.type
_entity.pdbx_description
1 polymer ?
#
loop_
_entity_poly.entity_id
_entity_poly.type
_entity_poly.pdbx_seq_one_letter_code
_entity_poly.pdbx_strand_id
1 'polypeptide(L)'
;MEGVYMNYNQLAKIFKALSDKNRVKIVDLLSAGEKCACDLLDQFEFSQPTLSHHMKVLIEANIVIARKSGKWQHYSLNVDFVDSLDEQIKSLLLEKIAN
;
A
#
# COMPACT_ATOMS: atom_id res chain seq x y z
N MET A 1 2.10 -28.37 5.78
CA MET A 1 2.28 -27.13 4.99
C MET A 1 0.88 -26.73 4.58
N GLU A 2 0.25 -25.83 5.33
CA GLU A 2 -1.03 -25.25 4.90
C GLU A 2 -0.76 -24.44 3.64
N GLY A 3 -1.35 -24.86 2.53
CA GLY A 3 -1.19 -24.17 1.26
C GLY A 3 -1.73 -22.75 1.39
N VAL A 4 -0.89 -21.76 1.06
CA VAL A 4 -1.30 -20.37 0.94
C VAL A 4 -2.41 -20.30 -0.10
N TYR A 5 -3.66 -20.11 0.33
CA TYR A 5 -4.77 -20.02 -0.60
C TYR A 5 -4.73 -18.67 -1.31
N MET A 6 -4.61 -18.70 -2.64
CA MET A 6 -4.53 -17.50 -3.46
C MET A 6 -5.81 -16.66 -3.34
N ASN A 7 -5.68 -15.41 -2.89
CA ASN A 7 -6.80 -14.47 -2.79
C ASN A 7 -6.79 -13.48 -3.96
N TYR A 8 -7.34 -13.93 -5.10
CA TYR A 8 -7.38 -13.13 -6.33
C TYR A 8 -8.09 -11.77 -6.17
N ASN A 9 -9.13 -11.71 -5.34
CA ASN A 9 -9.86 -10.46 -5.08
C ASN A 9 -8.99 -9.45 -4.34
N GLN A 10 -8.24 -9.91 -3.33
CA GLN A 10 -7.33 -9.06 -2.58
C GLN A 10 -6.17 -8.60 -3.46
N LEU A 11 -5.58 -9.52 -4.23
CA LEU A 11 -4.47 -9.19 -5.11
C LEU A 11 -4.88 -8.20 -6.23
N ALA A 12 -6.07 -8.38 -6.81
CA ALA A 12 -6.61 -7.43 -7.79
C ALA A 12 -6.87 -6.04 -7.17
N LYS A 13 -7.35 -5.96 -5.92
CA LYS A 13 -7.50 -4.69 -5.20
C LYS A 13 -6.15 -4.00 -4.98
N ILE A 14 -5.13 -4.75 -4.56
CA ILE A 14 -3.76 -4.24 -4.38
C ILE A 14 -3.23 -3.69 -5.71
N PHE A 15 -3.30 -4.46 -6.80
CA PHE A 15 -2.83 -3.99 -8.10
C PHE A 15 -3.61 -2.78 -8.61
N LYS A 16 -4.93 -2.74 -8.38
CA LYS A 16 -5.74 -1.57 -8.74
C LYS A 16 -5.35 -0.33 -7.94
N ALA A 17 -5.03 -0.49 -6.65
CA ALA A 17 -4.50 0.59 -5.84
C ALA A 17 -3.11 1.02 -6.33
N LEU A 18 -2.22 0.09 -6.70
CA LEU A 18 -0.86 0.42 -7.15
C LEU A 18 -0.78 0.85 -8.63
N SER A 19 -1.86 0.80 -9.41
CA SER A 19 -1.87 1.19 -10.83
C SER A 19 -1.81 2.72 -11.08
N ASP A 20 -1.49 3.52 -10.06
CA ASP A 20 -1.41 4.98 -10.12
C ASP A 20 -0.03 5.43 -9.64
N LYS A 21 0.65 6.23 -10.46
CA LYS A 21 2.03 6.66 -10.22
C LYS A 21 2.21 7.40 -8.88
N ASN A 22 1.23 8.20 -8.46
CA ASN A 22 1.33 8.96 -7.22
C ASN A 22 1.19 8.04 -6.02
N ARG A 23 0.29 7.04 -6.10
CA ARG A 23 0.16 6.02 -5.05
C ARG A 23 1.42 5.16 -4.91
N VAL A 24 2.07 4.80 -6.02
CA VAL A 24 3.38 4.13 -5.97
C VAL A 24 4.42 5.01 -5.28
N LYS A 25 4.51 6.30 -5.62
CA LYS A 25 5.42 7.24 -4.94
C LYS A 25 5.10 7.41 -3.46
N ILE A 26 3.82 7.42 -3.07
CA ILE A 26 3.43 7.45 -1.65
C ILE A 26 3.95 6.21 -0.92
N VAL A 27 3.77 5.02 -1.49
CA VAL A 27 4.25 3.76 -0.91
C VAL A 27 5.77 3.76 -0.77
N ASP A 28 6.49 4.22 -1.79
CA ASP A 28 7.95 4.39 -1.75
C ASP A 28 8.39 5.31 -0.61
N LEU A 29 7.78 6.50 -0.48
CA LEU A 29 8.07 7.42 0.61
C LEU A 29 7.81 6.80 1.99
N LEU A 30 6.71 6.04 2.14
CA LEU A 30 6.35 5.38 3.39
C LEU A 30 7.20 4.14 3.68
N SER A 31 7.89 3.57 2.69
CA SER A 31 8.85 2.48 2.91
C SER A 31 10.06 2.93 3.74
N ALA A 32 10.36 4.24 3.74
CA ALA A 32 11.39 4.84 4.57
C ALA A 32 10.91 5.21 5.99
N GLY A 33 9.66 4.92 6.35
CA GLY A 33 9.09 5.15 7.69
C GLY A 33 7.80 5.96 7.70
N GLU A 34 7.23 6.11 8.90
CA GLU A 34 6.00 6.88 9.14
C GLU A 34 6.17 8.36 8.74
N LYS A 35 5.17 8.94 8.08
CA LYS A 35 5.17 10.37 7.68
C LYS A 35 3.86 11.06 8.03
N CYS A 36 3.92 12.35 8.36
CA CYS A 36 2.75 13.20 8.47
C CYS A 36 2.07 13.35 7.09
N ALA A 37 0.75 13.54 7.08
CA ALA A 37 0.02 13.97 5.89
C ALA A 37 0.61 15.24 5.25
N CYS A 38 1.08 16.17 6.09
CA CYS A 38 1.73 17.40 5.70
C CYS A 38 3.06 17.14 4.95
N ASP A 39 3.98 16.38 5.56
CA ASP A 39 5.25 16.02 4.93
C ASP A 39 5.07 15.29 3.60
N LEU A 40 4.03 14.46 3.50
CA LEU A 40 3.68 13.77 2.26
C LEU A 40 3.16 14.74 1.21
N LEU A 41 2.26 15.65 1.57
CA LEU A 41 1.67 16.62 0.63
C LEU A 41 2.75 17.47 -0.05
N ASP A 42 3.79 17.86 0.70
CA ASP A 42 4.93 18.65 0.19
C ASP A 42 5.73 17.95 -0.92
N GLN A 43 5.53 16.64 -1.12
CA GLN A 43 6.20 15.86 -2.18
C GLN A 43 5.43 15.80 -3.50
N PHE A 44 4.26 16.46 -3.59
CA PHE A 44 3.36 16.34 -4.74
C PHE A 44 2.78 17.67 -5.20
N GLU A 45 2.50 17.76 -6.50
CA GLU A 45 1.82 18.90 -7.14
C GLU A 45 0.30 18.69 -7.15
N PHE A 46 -0.28 18.29 -6.01
CA PHE A 46 -1.73 18.15 -5.87
C PHE A 46 -2.25 18.68 -4.53
N SER A 47 -3.56 18.77 -4.42
CA SER A 47 -4.24 19.30 -3.24
C SER A 47 -4.36 18.26 -2.10
N GLN A 48 -4.58 18.74 -0.87
CA GLN A 48 -4.88 17.88 0.28
C GLN A 48 -6.10 16.95 0.04
N PRO A 49 -7.23 17.39 -0.56
CA PRO A 49 -8.31 16.47 -0.94
C PRO A 49 -7.85 15.30 -1.83
N THR A 50 -6.94 15.57 -2.78
CA THR A 50 -6.36 14.55 -3.65
C THR A 50 -5.49 13.57 -2.86
N LEU A 51 -4.65 14.06 -1.95
CA LEU A 51 -3.87 13.20 -1.04
C LEU A 51 -4.77 12.30 -0.20
N SER A 52 -5.82 12.87 0.40
CA SER A 52 -6.78 12.13 1.21
C SER A 52 -7.48 11.04 0.41
N HIS A 53 -7.80 11.30 -0.88
CA HIS A 53 -8.34 10.30 -1.77
C HIS A 53 -7.35 9.15 -2.02
N HIS A 54 -6.08 9.47 -2.31
CA HIS A 54 -5.03 8.46 -2.48
C HIS A 54 -4.85 7.60 -1.22
N MET A 55 -4.82 8.23 -0.04
CA MET A 55 -4.71 7.53 1.24
C MET A 55 -5.89 6.62 1.52
N LYS A 56 -7.12 7.08 1.23
CA LYS A 56 -8.32 6.26 1.36
C LYS A 56 -8.22 4.98 0.52
N VAL A 57 -7.82 5.10 -0.75
CA VAL A 57 -7.65 3.94 -1.64
C VAL A 57 -6.57 2.99 -1.12
N LEU A 58 -5.45 3.51 -0.62
CA LEU A 58 -4.35 2.69 -0.08
C LEU A 58 -4.75 1.99 1.23
N ILE A 59 -5.51 2.65 2.09
CA ILE A 59 -6.05 2.07 3.34
C ILE A 59 -7.09 0.99 3.03
N GLU A 60 -8.01 1.23 2.10
CA GLU A 60 -9.02 0.25 1.68
C GLU A 60 -8.39 -1.00 1.04
N ALA A 61 -7.22 -0.85 0.40
CA ALA A 61 -6.41 -1.95 -0.11
C ALA A 61 -5.50 -2.60 0.94
N ASN A 62 -5.55 -2.13 2.20
CA ASN A 62 -4.72 -2.56 3.33
C ASN A 62 -3.21 -2.32 3.17
N ILE A 63 -2.80 -1.45 2.25
CA ILE A 63 -1.38 -1.14 1.95
C ILE A 63 -0.80 -0.17 2.99
N VAL A 64 -1.61 0.78 3.44
CA VAL A 64 -1.23 1.86 4.37
C VAL A 64 -2.13 1.80 5.60
N ILE A 65 -1.56 2.06 6.77
CA ILE A 65 -2.30 2.33 8.00
C ILE A 65 -2.21 3.80 8.36
N ALA A 66 -3.24 4.29 9.07
CA ALA A 66 -3.31 5.67 9.53
C ALA A 66 -3.37 5.70 11.06
N ARG A 67 -2.59 6.60 11.65
CA ARG A 67 -2.59 6.89 13.08
C ARG A 67 -2.79 8.38 13.29
N LYS A 68 -3.70 8.74 14.19
CA LYS A 68 -3.89 10.13 14.60
C LYS A 68 -2.86 10.51 15.66
N SER A 69 -2.13 11.60 15.44
CA SER A 69 -1.21 12.20 16.41
C SER A 69 -1.54 13.68 16.57
N GLY A 70 -2.23 14.02 17.66
CA GLY A 70 -2.78 15.37 17.85
C GLY A 70 -3.79 15.74 16.76
N LYS A 71 -3.49 16.81 16.00
CA LYS A 71 -4.34 17.28 14.90
C LYS A 71 -4.05 16.58 13.56
N TRP A 72 -2.91 15.90 13.45
CA TRP A 72 -2.40 15.41 12.17
C TRP A 72 -2.60 13.90 12.04
N GLN A 73 -2.79 13.47 10.79
CA GLN A 73 -2.75 12.06 10.41
C GLN A 73 -1.31 11.70 10.06
N HIS A 74 -0.86 10.58 10.58
CA HIS A 74 0.41 9.95 10.25
C HIS A 74 0.11 8.64 9.53
N TYR A 75 0.89 8.36 8.49
CA TYR A 75 0.74 7.18 7.66
C TYR A 75 2.01 6.35 7.69
N SER A 76 1.86 5.04 7.69
CA SER A 76 2.95 4.09 7.52
C SER A 76 2.50 2.93 6.64
N LEU A 77 3.45 2.19 6.06
CA LEU A 77 3.12 0.93 5.42
C LEU A 77 2.56 -0.05 6.45
N ASN A 78 1.61 -0.86 5.99
CA ASN A 78 1.14 -2.00 6.76
C ASN A 78 2.16 -3.14 6.60
N VAL A 79 2.79 -3.56 7.70
CA VAL A 79 3.78 -4.66 7.70
C VAL A 79 3.16 -5.99 7.31
N ASP A 80 1.93 -6.27 7.78
CA ASP A 80 1.21 -7.51 7.45
C ASP A 80 0.88 -7.58 5.93
N PHE A 81 0.71 -6.42 5.29
CA PHE A 81 0.54 -6.34 3.84
C PHE A 81 1.82 -6.73 3.10
N VAL A 82 2.99 -6.27 3.55
CA VAL A 82 4.27 -6.55 2.87
C VAL A 82 4.54 -8.05 2.85
N ASP A 83 4.41 -8.69 4.02
CA ASP A 83 4.65 -10.13 4.16
C ASP A 83 3.64 -10.94 3.34
N SER A 84 2.35 -10.58 3.42
CA SER A 84 1.31 -11.30 2.68
C SER A 84 1.37 -11.08 1.16
N LEU A 85 1.82 -9.92 0.67
CA LEU A 85 1.97 -9.66 -0.75
C LEU A 85 3.16 -10.42 -1.33
N ASP A 86 4.29 -10.49 -0.62
CA ASP A 86 5.47 -11.22 -1.05
C ASP A 86 5.15 -12.72 -1.26
N GLU A 87 4.48 -13.35 -0.31
CA GLU A 87 4.05 -14.74 -0.46
C GLU A 87 3.08 -14.95 -1.63
N GLN A 88 2.10 -14.06 -1.79
CA GLN A 88 1.13 -14.14 -2.89
C GLN A 88 1.80 -13.93 -4.27
N ILE A 89 2.73 -12.99 -4.40
CA ILE A 89 3.47 -12.76 -5.65
C ILE A 89 4.36 -13.97 -5.98
N LYS A 90 5.08 -14.50 -4.98
CA LYS A 90 5.89 -15.71 -5.16
C LYS A 90 5.03 -16.88 -5.62
N SER A 91 3.89 -17.13 -4.98
CA SER A 91 2.98 -18.20 -5.39
C SER A 91 2.43 -17.96 -6.81
N LEU A 92 2.06 -16.72 -7.15
CA LEU A 92 1.52 -16.40 -8.48
C LEU A 92 2.54 -16.61 -9.61
N LEU A 93 3.81 -16.25 -9.38
CA LEU A 93 4.83 -16.17 -10.43
C LEU A 93 5.82 -17.34 -10.43
N LEU A 94 6.14 -17.92 -9.27
CA LEU A 94 7.22 -18.91 -9.15
C LEU A 94 6.71 -20.36 -9.17
N GLU A 95 5.49 -20.65 -8.73
CA GLU A 95 4.94 -22.02 -8.78
C GLU A 95 4.74 -22.55 -10.21
N LYS A 96 4.71 -21.66 -11.21
CA LYS A 96 4.47 -22.01 -12.61
C LYS A 96 5.73 -22.12 -13.48
N ILE A 97 6.92 -21.87 -12.92
CA ILE A 97 8.20 -21.96 -13.66
C ILE A 97 8.89 -23.32 -13.46
N ALA A 98 8.40 -24.13 -12.51
CA ALA A 98 8.95 -25.46 -12.21
C ALA A 98 8.30 -26.63 -12.96
N ASN A 99 7.46 -26.38 -13.98
CA ASN A 99 6.87 -27.39 -14.87
C ASN A 99 7.10 -27.04 -16.34
#